data_AF-A0A0M3UWZ0-F1
#
_entry.id   AF-A0A0M3UWZ0-F1
#
_cell.length_a   1.000
_cell.length_b   1.000
_cell.length_c   1.000
_cell.angle_alpha   90.00
_cell.angle_beta   90.00
_cell.angle_gamma   90.00
#
_symmetry.space_group_name_H-M   'P 1'
#
loop_
_entity.id
_entity.type
_entity.pdbx_description
1 polymer ?
#
loop_
_entity_poly.entity_id
_entity_poly.type
_entity_poly.pdbx_seq_one_letter_code
_entity_poly.pdbx_strand_id
1 'polypeptide(L)'
;MKKFLVLIIGVLMSVVVFAHAPLISIDDNGDGTVYIEGGFSNGASAEGVEIIIVKDKAYNGPEESFKGKEIIYKGKLDAKNSLTLPKPATEKYEVYFNAGEGHVVSKKGPALTAGEKANWDKATASFDFGEWKELMMEK
;
A
#
# COMPACT_ATOMS: atom_id res chain seq x y z
N MET A 1 -23.51 47.22 -3.73
CA MET A 1 -22.72 46.54 -4.80
C MET A 1 -21.51 45.80 -4.25
N LYS A 2 -20.55 46.44 -3.56
CA LYS A 2 -19.34 45.77 -3.03
C LYS A 2 -19.61 44.56 -2.11
N LYS A 3 -20.61 44.66 -1.22
CA LYS A 3 -20.98 43.58 -0.28
C LYS A 3 -21.61 42.35 -0.97
N PHE A 4 -22.33 42.57 -2.08
CA PHE A 4 -22.93 41.50 -2.88
C PHE A 4 -21.87 40.76 -3.70
N LEU A 5 -20.85 41.48 -4.19
CA LEU A 5 -19.72 40.89 -4.91
C LEU A 5 -18.89 39.97 -4.00
N VAL A 6 -18.65 40.38 -2.75
CA VAL A 6 -17.93 39.57 -1.75
C VAL A 6 -18.70 38.28 -1.40
N LEU A 7 -20.03 38.35 -1.30
CA LEU A 7 -20.87 37.17 -1.07
C LEU A 7 -20.84 36.19 -2.25
N ILE A 8 -20.91 36.71 -3.49
CA ILE A 8 -20.84 35.88 -4.71
C ILE A 8 -19.47 35.20 -4.83
N ILE A 9 -18.38 35.92 -4.55
CA ILE A 9 -17.02 35.37 -4.58
C ILE A 9 -16.84 34.29 -3.49
N GLY A 10 -17.40 34.47 -2.30
CA GLY A 10 -17.38 33.47 -1.23
C GLY A 10 -18.13 32.18 -1.56
N VAL A 11 -19.28 32.29 -2.25
CA VAL A 11 -20.07 31.12 -2.70
C VAL A 11 -19.40 30.39 -3.86
N LEU A 12 -18.70 31.09 -4.75
CA LEU A 12 -18.01 30.46 -5.89
C LEU A 12 -16.72 29.72 -5.48
N MET A 13 -16.07 30.11 -4.37
CA MET A 13 -14.87 29.43 -3.86
C MET A 13 -15.14 28.08 -3.18
N SER A 14 -16.39 27.77 -2.77
CA SER A 14 -16.71 26.47 -2.14
C SER A 14 -16.72 25.29 -3.10
N VAL A 15 -16.67 25.55 -4.42
CA VAL A 15 -16.85 24.53 -5.47
C VAL A 15 -15.54 23.79 -5.80
N VAL A 16 -14.38 24.21 -5.26
CA VAL A 16 -13.06 23.70 -5.69
C VAL A 16 -12.45 22.68 -4.70
N VAL A 17 -13.24 22.06 -3.82
CA VAL A 17 -12.72 21.00 -2.93
C VAL A 17 -12.76 19.66 -3.67
N PHE A 18 -11.77 19.42 -4.54
CA PHE A 18 -11.49 18.09 -5.09
C PHE A 18 -10.74 17.23 -4.07
N ALA A 19 -11.46 16.77 -3.04
CA ALA A 19 -10.94 15.75 -2.14
C ALA A 19 -10.98 14.38 -2.87
N HIS A 20 -9.91 14.04 -3.57
CA HIS A 20 -9.71 12.68 -4.04
C HIS A 20 -9.18 11.85 -2.86
N ALA A 21 -9.82 10.72 -2.58
CA ALA A 21 -9.42 9.84 -1.50
C ALA A 21 -8.49 8.75 -2.04
N PRO A 22 -7.38 8.43 -1.37
CA PRO A 22 -6.57 7.26 -1.70
C PRO A 22 -7.37 5.97 -1.39
N LEU A 23 -7.18 4.96 -2.23
CA LEU A 23 -7.83 3.66 -2.15
C LEU A 23 -6.77 2.56 -2.27
N ILE A 24 -6.98 1.45 -1.57
CA ILE A 24 -6.14 0.26 -1.68
C ILE A 24 -7.01 -1.00 -1.63
N SER A 25 -6.77 -1.93 -2.56
CA SER A 25 -7.21 -3.32 -2.49
C SER A 25 -6.02 -4.23 -2.20
N ILE A 26 -6.31 -5.30 -1.48
CA ILE A 26 -5.37 -6.37 -1.18
C ILE A 26 -6.16 -7.66 -1.33
N ASP A 27 -5.77 -8.45 -2.32
CA ASP A 27 -6.46 -9.65 -2.75
C ASP A 27 -5.52 -10.85 -2.68
N ASP A 28 -6.07 -11.96 -2.21
CA ASP A 28 -5.36 -13.23 -2.15
C ASP A 28 -5.48 -13.95 -3.49
N ASN A 29 -4.34 -14.26 -4.12
CA ASN A 29 -4.34 -15.04 -5.36
C ASN A 29 -4.51 -16.54 -5.09
N GLY A 30 -4.41 -17.00 -3.83
CA GLY A 30 -4.56 -18.40 -3.47
C GLY A 30 -3.39 -19.30 -3.90
N ASP A 31 -2.28 -18.69 -4.32
CA ASP A 31 -1.08 -19.37 -4.82
C ASP A 31 0.18 -18.96 -4.07
N GLY A 32 0.02 -18.35 -2.89
CA GLY A 32 1.12 -17.79 -2.12
C GLY A 32 1.59 -16.42 -2.58
N THR A 33 0.96 -15.81 -3.58
CA THR A 33 1.16 -14.40 -3.90
C THR A 33 0.01 -13.54 -3.41
N VAL A 34 0.26 -12.24 -3.28
CA VAL A 34 -0.73 -11.22 -2.96
C VAL A 34 -0.79 -10.21 -4.10
N TYR A 35 -2.00 -9.86 -4.52
CA TYR A 35 -2.26 -8.78 -5.46
C TYR A 35 -2.62 -7.52 -4.69
N ILE A 36 -1.92 -6.42 -4.99
CA ILE A 36 -2.13 -5.11 -4.38
C ILE A 36 -2.48 -4.15 -5.50
N GLU A 37 -3.60 -3.45 -5.36
CA GLU A 37 -4.02 -2.39 -6.27
C GLU A 37 -4.23 -1.12 -5.47
N GLY A 38 -3.68 -0.02 -5.96
CA GLY A 38 -3.85 1.30 -5.36
C GLY A 38 -4.51 2.27 -6.33
N GLY A 39 -5.11 3.33 -5.82
CA GLY A 39 -5.72 4.33 -6.69
C GLY A 39 -6.26 5.53 -5.94
N PHE A 40 -6.89 6.41 -6.69
CA PHE A 40 -7.58 7.58 -6.15
C PHE A 40 -9.05 7.55 -6.59
N SER A 41 -9.96 8.03 -5.74
CA SER A 41 -11.41 7.99 -5.97
C SER A 41 -11.89 8.78 -7.21
N ASN A 42 -11.02 9.59 -7.82
CA ASN A 42 -11.27 10.33 -9.05
C ASN A 42 -10.70 9.65 -10.31
N GLY A 43 -10.10 8.46 -10.18
CA GLY A 43 -9.49 7.72 -11.28
C GLY A 43 -8.10 8.23 -11.71
N ALA A 44 -7.46 9.11 -10.91
CA ALA A 44 -6.08 9.50 -11.18
C ALA A 44 -5.14 8.27 -11.10
N SER A 45 -4.10 8.27 -11.94
CA SER A 45 -3.08 7.24 -11.91
C SER A 45 -2.37 7.22 -10.56
N ALA A 46 -2.08 6.02 -10.07
CA ALA A 46 -1.25 5.75 -8.92
C ALA A 46 0.05 5.01 -9.30
N GLU A 47 0.39 4.95 -10.58
CA GLU A 47 1.68 4.45 -11.06
C GLU A 47 2.82 5.15 -10.30
N GLY A 48 3.80 4.37 -9.85
CA GLY A 48 4.96 4.86 -9.12
C GLY A 48 4.71 5.19 -7.64
N VAL A 49 3.46 5.17 -7.16
CA VAL A 49 3.17 5.31 -5.73
C VAL A 49 3.79 4.15 -4.96
N GLU A 50 4.41 4.47 -3.82
CA GLU A 50 5.11 3.50 -2.99
C GLU A 50 4.12 2.65 -2.18
N ILE A 51 4.35 1.34 -2.22
CA ILE A 51 3.73 0.36 -1.36
C ILE A 51 4.74 -0.02 -0.28
N ILE A 52 4.35 0.17 0.98
CA ILE A 52 5.15 -0.21 2.15
C ILE A 52 4.45 -1.38 2.85
N ILE A 53 5.16 -2.48 3.05
CA ILE A 53 4.67 -3.61 3.84
C ILE A 53 5.39 -3.63 5.18
N VAL A 54 4.63 -3.80 6.26
CA VAL A 54 5.17 -3.89 7.62
C VAL A 54 4.65 -5.11 8.37
N LYS A 55 5.37 -5.59 9.37
CA LYS A 55 4.82 -6.53 10.36
C LYS A 55 3.71 -5.84 11.17
N ASP A 56 2.56 -6.47 11.37
CA ASP A 56 1.44 -5.89 12.15
C ASP A 56 1.68 -6.03 13.66
N LYS A 57 2.77 -5.44 14.13
CA LYS A 57 3.24 -5.43 15.52
C LYS A 57 4.07 -4.16 15.76
N ALA A 58 3.96 -3.60 16.96
CA ALA A 58 4.79 -2.47 17.37
C ALA A 58 6.28 -2.84 17.32
N TYR A 59 7.09 -1.90 16.83
CA TYR A 59 8.50 -2.08 16.58
C TYR A 59 9.33 -0.99 17.26
N ASN A 60 10.35 -1.41 17.99
CA ASN A 60 11.31 -0.53 18.68
C ASN A 60 12.77 -0.92 18.37
N GLY A 61 13.01 -1.68 17.29
CA GLY A 61 14.35 -2.07 16.87
C GLY A 61 15.07 -0.96 16.10
N PRO A 62 16.37 -1.15 15.82
CA PRO A 62 17.18 -0.20 15.04
C PRO A 62 16.83 -0.10 13.55
N GLU A 63 16.09 -1.07 13.01
CA GLU A 63 15.70 -1.21 11.61
C GLU A 63 14.69 -0.13 11.20
N GLU A 64 14.56 0.07 9.89
CA GLU A 64 13.64 1.06 9.35
C GLU A 64 12.20 0.74 9.75
N SER A 65 11.45 1.75 10.19
CA SER A 65 10.06 1.60 10.60
C SER A 65 9.15 2.58 9.89
N PHE A 66 7.91 2.16 9.69
CA PHE A 66 6.82 2.99 9.20
C PHE A 66 5.65 2.90 10.16
N LYS A 67 5.14 4.06 10.62
CA LYS A 67 4.07 4.15 11.62
C LYS A 67 4.35 3.32 12.90
N GLY A 68 5.63 3.23 13.30
CA GLY A 68 6.06 2.48 14.48
C GLY A 68 6.04 0.95 14.31
N LYS A 69 6.04 0.46 13.07
CA LYS A 69 6.09 -0.96 12.69
C LYS A 69 7.29 -1.19 11.77
N GLU A 70 7.90 -2.36 11.86
CA GLU A 70 9.06 -2.74 11.06
C GLU A 70 8.71 -2.82 9.57
N ILE A 71 9.45 -2.10 8.72
CA ILE A 71 9.29 -2.23 7.26
C ILE A 71 9.95 -3.52 6.82
N ILE A 72 9.20 -4.36 6.10
CA ILE A 72 9.72 -5.62 5.55
C ILE A 72 9.80 -5.62 4.03
N TYR A 73 9.12 -4.68 3.36
CA TYR A 73 9.23 -4.52 1.92
C TYR A 73 8.81 -3.11 1.47
N LYS A 74 9.48 -2.61 0.42
CA LYS A 74 9.05 -1.44 -0.36
C LYS A 74 9.00 -1.78 -1.83
N GLY A 75 7.90 -1.41 -2.48
CA GLY A 75 7.72 -1.54 -3.93
C GLY A 75 6.98 -0.34 -4.50
N LYS A 76 6.80 -0.31 -5.81
CA LYS A 76 6.01 0.72 -6.50
C LYS A 76 4.94 0.07 -7.36
N LEU A 77 3.80 0.75 -7.46
CA LEU A 77 2.75 0.35 -8.39
C LEU A 77 3.20 0.54 -9.84
N ASP A 78 2.82 -0.40 -10.70
CA ASP A 78 3.08 -0.34 -12.14
C ASP A 78 2.06 0.56 -12.88
N ALA A 79 2.15 0.59 -14.21
CA ALA A 79 1.24 1.36 -15.08
C ALA A 79 -0.23 0.91 -15.00
N LYS A 80 -0.53 -0.23 -14.37
CA LYS A 80 -1.89 -0.70 -14.08
C LYS A 80 -2.32 -0.35 -12.65
N ASN A 81 -1.53 0.47 -11.95
CA ASN A 81 -1.71 0.82 -10.54
C ASN A 81 -1.67 -0.40 -9.61
N SER A 82 -0.88 -1.41 -9.98
CA SER A 82 -0.86 -2.70 -9.29
C SER A 82 0.55 -3.17 -8.94
N LEU A 83 0.63 -4.08 -7.97
CA LEU A 83 1.84 -4.80 -7.60
C LEU A 83 1.45 -6.21 -7.16
N THR A 84 2.09 -7.23 -7.75
CA THR A 84 1.96 -8.62 -7.30
C THR A 84 3.30 -9.11 -6.79
N LEU A 85 3.29 -9.72 -5.60
CA LEU A 85 4.50 -10.28 -5.00
C LEU A 85 4.17 -11.51 -4.14
N PRO A 86 5.16 -12.35 -3.79
CA PRO A 86 4.97 -13.39 -2.80
C PRO A 86 4.50 -12.81 -1.46
N LYS A 87 3.58 -13.51 -0.79
CA LYS A 87 3.13 -13.16 0.57
C LYS A 87 4.33 -13.12 1.51
N PRO A 88 4.39 -12.19 2.48
CA PRO A 88 5.34 -12.27 3.58
C PRO A 88 5.25 -13.61 4.32
N ALA A 89 6.38 -14.11 4.82
CA ALA A 89 6.42 -15.33 5.62
C ALA A 89 5.76 -15.15 7.01
N THR A 90 5.67 -13.91 7.48
CA THR A 90 4.93 -13.56 8.70
C THR A 90 3.42 -13.67 8.50
N GLU A 91 2.71 -14.17 9.50
CA GLU A 91 1.26 -14.35 9.44
C GLU A 91 0.48 -13.03 9.46
N LYS A 92 1.06 -11.99 10.06
CA LYS A 92 0.38 -10.72 10.31
C LYS A 92 1.19 -9.57 9.77
N TYR A 93 0.72 -9.02 8.66
CA TYR A 93 1.31 -7.85 8.03
C TYR A 93 0.23 -6.87 7.58
N GLU A 94 0.65 -5.63 7.38
CA GLU A 94 -0.18 -4.54 6.88
C GLU A 94 0.50 -3.93 5.67
N VAL A 95 -0.30 -3.61 4.66
CA VAL A 95 0.16 -2.96 3.42
C VAL A 95 -0.33 -1.53 3.43
N TYR A 96 0.58 -0.60 3.21
CA TYR A 96 0.32 0.82 3.11
C TYR A 96 0.46 1.28 1.67
N PHE A 97 -0.55 1.99 1.20
CA PHE A 97 -0.45 2.86 0.03
C PHE A 97 0.05 4.22 0.51
N ASN A 98 1.27 4.59 0.11
CA ASN A 98 1.94 5.81 0.58
C ASN A 98 2.01 6.87 -0.52
N ALA A 99 0.93 7.65 -0.70
CA ALA A 99 0.89 8.76 -1.66
C ALA A 99 1.29 10.12 -1.05
N GLY A 100 2.02 10.12 0.07
CA GLY A 100 2.48 11.31 0.76
C GLY A 100 1.59 11.77 1.91
N GLU A 101 1.95 12.89 2.53
CA GLU A 101 1.29 13.40 3.73
C GLU A 101 -0.21 13.63 3.50
N GLY A 102 -1.04 13.12 4.42
CA GLY A 102 -2.50 13.16 4.31
C GLY A 102 -3.11 12.13 3.33
N HIS A 103 -2.30 11.38 2.57
CA HIS A 103 -2.75 10.42 1.55
C HIS A 103 -2.17 9.01 1.78
N VAL A 104 -2.18 8.57 3.03
CA VAL A 104 -1.74 7.23 3.43
C VAL A 104 -2.93 6.42 3.92
N VAL A 105 -3.18 5.27 3.29
CA VAL A 105 -4.20 4.29 3.72
C VAL A 105 -3.59 2.91 3.80
N SER A 106 -4.20 2.04 4.59
CA SER A 106 -3.70 0.70 4.82
C SER A 106 -4.81 -0.34 4.93
N LYS A 107 -4.43 -1.60 4.68
CA LYS A 107 -5.28 -2.76 4.91
C LYS A 107 -4.39 -3.95 5.29
N LYS A 108 -4.94 -4.87 6.07
CA LYS A 108 -4.26 -6.12 6.42
C LYS A 108 -4.22 -7.04 5.21
N GLY A 109 -3.10 -7.73 5.02
CA GLY A 109 -2.97 -8.72 3.95
C GLY A 109 -3.35 -10.14 4.39
N PRO A 110 -3.60 -11.04 3.42
CA PRO A 110 -3.87 -12.45 3.69
C PRO A 110 -2.60 -13.19 4.16
N ALA A 111 -2.73 -14.01 5.20
CA ALA A 111 -1.64 -14.87 5.63
C ALA A 111 -1.30 -15.94 4.58
N LEU A 112 -0.03 -16.34 4.53
CA LEU A 112 0.36 -17.53 3.79
C LEU A 112 -0.20 -18.78 4.45
N THR A 113 -0.88 -19.63 3.67
CA THR A 113 -1.42 -20.90 4.16
C THR A 113 -0.50 -22.07 3.82
N ALA A 114 -0.64 -23.18 4.56
CA ALA A 114 0.13 -24.39 4.29
C ALA A 114 -0.14 -24.98 2.89
N GLY A 115 -1.35 -24.82 2.36
CA GLY A 115 -1.73 -25.30 1.02
C GLY A 115 -1.04 -24.56 -0.12
N GLU A 116 -0.63 -23.31 0.12
CA GLU A 116 0.01 -22.45 -0.86
C GLU A 116 1.53 -22.60 -0.91
N LYS A 117 2.12 -23.23 0.12
CA LYS A 117 3.58 -23.23 0.35
C LYS A 117 4.38 -23.69 -0.87
N ALA A 118 3.93 -24.72 -1.58
CA ALA A 118 4.64 -25.23 -2.76
C ALA A 118 4.68 -24.21 -3.93
N ASN A 119 3.66 -23.37 -4.07
CA ASN A 119 3.64 -22.31 -5.08
C ASN A 119 4.36 -21.05 -4.57
N TRP A 120 4.24 -20.75 -3.28
CA TRP A 120 5.01 -19.71 -2.62
C TRP A 120 6.53 -19.94 -2.74
N ASP A 121 7.02 -21.17 -2.53
CA ASP A 121 8.43 -21.52 -2.68
C ASP A 121 8.94 -21.24 -4.11
N LYS A 122 8.10 -21.49 -5.13
CA LYS A 122 8.43 -21.16 -6.53
C LYS A 122 8.40 -19.65 -6.76
N ALA A 123 7.38 -18.97 -6.26
CA ALA A 123 7.22 -17.53 -6.43
C ALA A 123 8.39 -16.77 -5.79
N THR A 124 8.75 -17.11 -4.54
CA THR A 124 9.90 -16.55 -3.82
C THR A 124 11.25 -16.87 -4.46
N ALA A 125 11.40 -18.02 -5.10
CA ALA A 125 12.62 -18.34 -5.85
C ALA A 125 12.78 -17.48 -7.12
N SER A 126 11.66 -17.05 -7.72
CA SER A 126 11.64 -16.27 -8.96
C SER A 126 11.57 -14.76 -8.77
N PHE A 127 11.05 -14.29 -7.62
CA PHE A 127 10.81 -12.89 -7.35
C PHE A 127 12.10 -12.19 -6.91
N ASP A 128 12.37 -11.02 -7.50
CA ASP A 128 13.48 -10.16 -7.07
C ASP A 128 13.02 -9.28 -5.91
N PHE A 129 13.39 -9.70 -4.69
CA PHE A 129 13.12 -8.92 -3.49
C PHE A 129 14.10 -7.75 -3.30
N GLY A 130 15.19 -7.69 -4.06
CA GLY A 130 16.30 -6.79 -3.77
C GLY A 130 16.81 -6.99 -2.33
N GLU A 131 16.97 -5.88 -1.60
CA GLU A 131 17.42 -5.86 -0.21
C GLU A 131 16.40 -6.42 0.80
N TRP A 132 15.13 -6.55 0.42
CA TRP A 132 14.03 -6.93 1.32
C TRP A 132 13.90 -8.44 1.54
N LYS A 133 14.74 -9.25 0.89
CA LYS A 133 14.58 -10.72 0.88
C LYS A 133 14.57 -11.31 2.27
N GLU A 134 15.49 -10.89 3.13
CA GLU A 134 15.63 -11.45 4.48
C GLU A 134 14.38 -11.14 5.33
N LEU A 135 13.95 -9.89 5.33
CA LEU A 135 12.81 -9.41 6.12
C LEU A 135 11.47 -10.01 5.64
N MET A 136 11.28 -10.16 4.32
CA MET A 136 10.09 -10.80 3.76
C MET A 136 9.97 -12.28 4.13
N MET A 137 11.09 -12.96 4.35
CA MET A 137 11.16 -14.39 4.66
C MET A 137 11.16 -14.68 6.16
N GLU A 138 11.21 -13.64 7.00
CA GLU A 138 11.11 -13.75 8.45
C GLU A 138 9.64 -13.98 8.89
N LYS A 139 9.45 -14.83 9.90
CA LYS A 139 8.12 -15.22 10.40
C LYS A 139 7.62 -14.35 11.54
#